data_AF-A0AAU9G520-F1
#
_entry.id   AF-A0AAU9G520-F1
#
_cell.length_a   1.000
_cell.length_b   1.000
_cell.length_c   1.000
_cell.angle_alpha   90.00
_cell.angle_beta   90.00
_cell.angle_gamma   90.00
#
_symmetry.space_group_name_H-M   'P 1'
#
loop_
_entity.id
_entity.type
_entity.pdbx_description
1 polymer ?
#
loop_
_entity_poly.entity_id
_entity_poly.type
_entity_poly.pdbx_seq_one_letter_code
_entity_poly.pdbx_strand_id
1 'polypeptide(L)'
;MKLDLLLICLAVGICVPASDAGVTEEQMWAAGKLMRDVCLPKFPKVSAEVADGIRNGQIPNSKDTNCYINCVLEMMQAIKKGKFQVEASLKQMDVLLPDNYKAQYRQGITACKDSTVGLKNAPNCDPAQALLSCLKSNIKVFVFP
;
A
#
# COMPACT_ATOMS: atom_id res chain seq x y z
N MET A 1 -39.97 11.93 -20.51
CA MET A 1 -39.26 12.08 -19.22
C MET A 1 -38.76 10.79 -18.59
N LYS A 2 -39.52 9.68 -18.49
CA LYS A 2 -38.98 8.39 -18.01
C LYS A 2 -38.31 7.55 -19.10
N LEU A 3 -38.71 7.73 -20.37
CA LEU A 3 -38.19 6.96 -21.51
C LEU A 3 -36.83 7.48 -21.99
N ASP A 4 -36.61 8.80 -21.91
CA ASP A 4 -35.36 9.46 -22.33
C ASP A 4 -34.18 9.14 -21.40
N LEU A 5 -34.45 8.99 -20.09
CA LEU A 5 -33.43 8.62 -19.10
C LEU A 5 -32.96 7.16 -19.27
N LEU A 6 -33.84 6.29 -19.75
CA LEU A 6 -33.55 4.86 -19.94
C LEU A 6 -32.68 4.63 -21.19
N LEU A 7 -32.87 5.44 -22.24
CA LEU A 7 -32.06 5.43 -23.45
C LEU A 7 -30.64 5.97 -23.25
N ILE A 8 -30.46 6.98 -22.38
CA ILE A 8 -29.14 7.52 -22.03
C ILE A 8 -28.34 6.50 -21.21
N CYS A 9 -28.97 5.76 -20.29
CA CYS A 9 -28.31 4.68 -19.56
C CYS A 9 -27.92 3.48 -20.46
N LEU A 10 -28.71 3.20 -21.51
CA LEU A 10 -28.43 2.09 -22.43
C LEU A 10 -27.31 2.42 -23.44
N ALA A 11 -27.17 3.69 -23.84
CA ALA A 11 -26.13 4.13 -24.78
C ALA A 11 -24.72 4.20 -24.16
N VAL A 12 -24.60 4.40 -22.84
CA VAL A 12 -23.31 4.42 -22.13
C VAL A 12 -22.79 3.00 -21.84
N GLY A 13 -23.64 1.98 -21.90
CA GLY A 13 -23.29 0.59 -21.57
C GLY A 13 -22.48 -0.18 -22.61
N ILE A 14 -22.25 0.37 -23.82
CA ILE A 14 -21.73 -0.40 -24.97
C ILE A 14 -20.28 -0.05 -25.36
N CYS A 15 -19.63 0.92 -24.70
CA CYS A 15 -18.27 1.34 -25.08
C CYS A 15 -17.23 1.19 -23.96
N VAL A 16 -17.29 0.10 -23.19
CA VAL A 16 -16.10 -0.32 -22.42
C VAL A 16 -15.38 -1.36 -23.27
N PRO A 17 -14.32 -0.99 -24.03
CA PRO A 17 -13.45 -2.01 -24.59
C PRO A 17 -12.95 -2.86 -23.42
N ALA A 18 -12.97 -4.18 -23.59
CA ALA A 18 -12.31 -5.09 -22.66
C ALA A 18 -10.80 -4.82 -22.73
N SER A 19 -10.35 -3.75 -22.07
CA SER A 19 -8.96 -3.48 -21.81
C SER A 19 -8.47 -4.54 -20.82
N ASP A 20 -7.32 -5.16 -21.11
CA ASP A 20 -6.62 -6.03 -20.17
C ASP A 20 -6.72 -5.46 -18.75
N ALA A 21 -7.47 -6.14 -17.90
CA ALA A 21 -8.05 -5.61 -16.66
C ALA A 21 -7.03 -5.57 -15.51
N GLY A 22 -5.84 -5.06 -15.79
CA GLY A 22 -4.76 -4.84 -14.83
C GLY A 22 -4.73 -3.40 -14.32
N VAL A 23 -4.27 -3.21 -13.10
CA VAL A 23 -4.01 -1.88 -12.54
C VAL A 23 -2.79 -1.28 -13.22
N THR A 24 -2.89 -0.05 -13.73
CA THR A 24 -1.75 0.63 -14.34
C THR A 24 -0.81 1.19 -13.27
N GLU A 25 0.45 1.48 -13.64
CA GLU A 25 1.38 2.11 -12.71
C GLU A 25 0.89 3.49 -12.25
N GLU A 26 0.24 4.26 -13.12
CA GLU A 26 -0.33 5.56 -12.79
C GLU A 26 -1.42 5.43 -11.72
N GLN A 27 -2.28 4.41 -11.84
CA GLN A 27 -3.33 4.13 -10.86
C GLN A 27 -2.75 3.68 -9.52
N MET A 28 -1.73 2.82 -9.54
CA MET A 28 -0.97 2.42 -8.34
C MET A 28 -0.39 3.65 -7.62
N TRP A 29 0.29 4.53 -8.37
CA TRP A 29 0.88 5.74 -7.80
C TRP A 29 -0.16 6.75 -7.33
N ALA A 30 -1.31 6.87 -7.99
CA ALA A 30 -2.42 7.71 -7.54
C ALA A 30 -3.01 7.23 -6.20
N ALA A 31 -3.21 5.91 -6.05
CA ALA A 31 -3.65 5.31 -4.80
C ALA A 31 -2.61 5.52 -3.68
N GLY A 32 -1.32 5.35 -3.98
CA GLY A 32 -0.24 5.66 -3.05
C GLY A 32 -0.24 7.12 -2.63
N LYS A 33 -0.38 8.06 -3.58
CA LYS A 33 -0.46 9.49 -3.28
C LYS A 33 -1.58 9.81 -2.30
N LEU A 34 -2.76 9.19 -2.44
CA LEU A 34 -3.86 9.35 -1.49
C LEU A 34 -3.47 8.90 -0.08
N MET A 35 -2.81 7.75 0.05
CA MET A 35 -2.35 7.25 1.36
C MET A 35 -1.33 8.20 1.99
N ARG A 36 -0.39 8.71 1.18
CA ARG A 36 0.59 9.70 1.61
C ARG A 36 -0.07 11.00 2.07
N ASP A 37 -1.00 11.54 1.29
CA ASP A 37 -1.72 12.79 1.59
C ASP A 37 -2.52 12.68 2.91
N VAL A 38 -3.02 11.49 3.24
CA VAL A 38 -3.73 11.23 4.51
C VAL A 38 -2.76 11.06 5.68
N CYS A 39 -1.62 10.38 5.47
CA CYS A 39 -0.72 10.01 6.56
C CYS A 39 0.33 11.07 6.88
N LEU A 40 0.96 11.70 5.89
CA LEU A 40 2.06 12.63 6.10
C LEU A 40 1.70 13.81 7.02
N PRO A 41 0.52 14.46 6.90
CA PRO A 41 0.14 15.56 7.80
C PRO A 41 -0.01 15.15 9.28
N LYS A 42 -0.19 13.85 9.57
CA LYS A 42 -0.30 13.35 10.95
C LYS A 42 1.06 13.27 11.65
N PHE A 43 2.16 13.33 10.90
CA PHE A 43 3.52 13.18 11.41
C PHE A 43 4.38 14.37 10.97
N PRO A 44 4.20 15.56 11.55
CA PRO A 44 4.85 16.80 11.10
C PRO A 44 6.39 16.81 11.20
N LYS A 45 6.97 15.81 11.88
CA LYS A 45 8.42 15.60 11.96
C LYS A 45 8.99 14.74 10.83
N VAL A 46 8.12 14.14 10.01
CA VAL A 46 8.49 13.44 8.78
C VAL A 46 8.32 14.44 7.64
N SER A 47 9.44 14.93 7.09
CA SER A 47 9.39 15.83 5.94
C SER A 47 9.03 15.07 4.66
N ALA A 48 8.67 15.79 3.60
CA ALA A 48 8.41 15.19 2.30
C ALA A 48 9.64 14.45 1.77
N GLU A 49 10.84 14.99 1.99
CA GLU A 49 12.10 14.39 1.57
C GLU A 49 12.37 13.08 2.32
N VAL A 50 12.05 13.01 3.62
CA VAL A 50 12.16 11.77 4.40
C VAL A 50 11.19 10.71 3.86
N ALA A 51 9.94 11.09 3.60
CA ALA A 51 8.96 10.18 3.03
C ALA A 51 9.35 9.72 1.60
N ASP A 52 9.95 10.58 0.78
CA ASP A 52 10.52 10.20 -0.52
C ASP A 52 11.71 9.24 -0.38
N GLY A 53 12.53 9.42 0.66
CA GLY A 53 13.55 8.45 1.04
C GLY A 53 12.96 7.08 1.34
N ILE A 54 11.87 7.02 2.12
CA ILE A 54 11.16 5.77 2.45
C ILE A 54 10.62 5.09 1.20
N ARG A 55 10.02 5.84 0.26
CA ARG A 55 9.59 5.34 -1.05
C ARG A 55 10.70 4.61 -1.80
N ASN A 56 11.94 5.10 -1.67
CA ASN A 56 13.14 4.52 -2.31
C ASN A 56 13.84 3.46 -1.44
N GLY A 57 13.25 3.08 -0.30
CA GLY A 57 13.77 2.05 0.59
C GLY A 57 14.80 2.52 1.61
N GLN A 58 14.98 3.83 1.77
CA GLN A 58 15.71 4.41 2.91
C GLN A 58 14.72 4.45 4.07
N ILE A 59 14.84 3.54 5.04
CA ILE A 59 13.86 3.38 6.12
C ILE A 59 14.52 3.80 7.45
N PRO A 60 14.47 5.10 7.83
CA PRO A 60 14.96 5.53 9.14
C PRO A 60 14.15 4.87 10.25
N ASN A 61 14.84 4.41 11.29
CA ASN A 61 14.19 3.83 12.46
C ASN A 61 14.06 4.89 13.56
N SER A 62 12.95 5.61 13.55
CA SER A 62 12.59 6.61 14.56
C SER A 62 11.10 6.50 14.86
N LYS A 63 10.66 6.98 16.04
CA LYS A 63 9.25 6.96 16.41
C LYS A 63 8.34 7.56 15.33
N ASP A 64 8.69 8.74 14.81
CA ASP A 64 7.83 9.46 13.86
C ASP A 64 7.80 8.78 12.49
N THR A 65 8.95 8.31 11.98
CA THR A 65 9.01 7.57 10.70
C THR A 65 8.33 6.21 10.81
N ASN A 66 8.52 5.47 11.90
CA ASN A 66 7.88 4.18 12.13
C ASN A 66 6.35 4.34 12.19
N CYS A 67 5.85 5.38 12.85
CA CYS A 67 4.42 5.62 12.94
C CYS A 67 3.79 6.18 11.66
N TYR A 68 4.55 6.96 10.86
CA TYR A 68 4.17 7.28 9.49
C TYR A 68 4.02 6.01 8.64
N ILE A 69 5.01 5.12 8.70
CA ILE A 69 4.96 3.83 8.01
C ILE A 69 3.75 3.00 8.48
N ASN A 70 3.48 2.97 9.79
CA ASN A 70 2.30 2.28 10.33
C ASN A 70 0.99 2.84 9.78
N CYS A 71 0.84 4.16 9.70
CA CYS A 71 -0.37 4.77 9.15
C CYS A 71 -0.64 4.30 7.71
N VAL A 72 0.40 4.30 6.86
CA VAL A 72 0.27 3.87 5.46
C VAL A 72 -0.05 2.38 5.38
N LEU A 73 0.64 1.54 6.17
CA LEU A 73 0.39 0.10 6.20
C LEU A 73 -0.99 -0.25 6.77
N GLU A 74 -1.55 0.55 7.67
CA GLU A 74 -2.93 0.41 8.13
C GLU A 74 -3.93 0.77 7.04
N MET A 75 -3.68 1.82 6.26
CA MET A 75 -4.50 2.18 5.09
C MET A 75 -4.47 1.09 4.01
N MET A 76 -3.33 0.45 3.80
CA MET A 76 -3.18 -0.71 2.92
C MET A 76 -3.76 -2.01 3.51
N GLN A 77 -4.33 -1.96 4.72
CA GLN A 77 -4.78 -3.12 5.49
C GLN A 77 -3.70 -4.18 5.73
N ALA A 78 -2.42 -3.80 5.58
CA ALA A 78 -1.29 -4.68 5.76
C ALA A 78 -0.99 -4.90 7.24
N ILE A 79 -1.17 -3.90 8.09
CA ILE A 79 -1.01 -4.06 9.54
C ILE A 79 -2.29 -3.68 10.27
N LYS A 80 -2.59 -4.40 11.34
CA LYS A 80 -3.70 -4.07 12.25
C LYS A 80 -3.29 -4.40 13.68
N LYS A 81 -3.30 -3.40 14.56
CA LYS A 81 -2.90 -3.53 15.97
C LYS A 81 -1.55 -4.24 16.12
N GLY A 82 -0.55 -3.81 15.35
CA GLY A 82 0.81 -4.35 15.38
C GLY A 82 0.98 -5.77 14.82
N LYS A 83 -0.05 -6.36 14.19
CA LYS A 83 0.02 -7.68 13.54
C LYS A 83 -0.05 -7.52 12.02
N PHE A 84 0.90 -8.14 11.31
CA PHE A 84 0.85 -8.27 9.86
C PHE A 84 -0.35 -9.12 9.40
N GLN A 85 -1.11 -8.61 8.44
CA GLN A 85 -2.32 -9.21 7.88
C GLN A 85 -2.01 -9.85 6.53
N VAL A 86 -1.26 -10.94 6.53
CA VAL A 86 -0.72 -11.60 5.32
C VAL A 86 -1.80 -11.80 4.24
N GLU A 87 -2.94 -12.41 4.58
CA GLU A 87 -4.02 -12.66 3.62
C GLU A 87 -4.64 -11.37 3.06
N ALA A 88 -4.80 -10.35 3.90
CA ALA A 88 -5.31 -9.05 3.46
C ALA A 88 -4.31 -8.36 2.54
N SER A 89 -3.01 -8.42 2.86
CA SER A 89 -1.94 -7.89 2.00
C SER A 89 -1.87 -8.60 0.65
N LEU A 90 -2.04 -9.92 0.62
CA LEU A 90 -2.10 -10.69 -0.63
C LEU A 90 -3.30 -10.30 -1.50
N LYS A 91 -4.44 -9.95 -0.90
CA LYS A 91 -5.60 -9.44 -1.65
C LYS A 91 -5.38 -8.00 -2.11
N GLN A 92 -4.85 -7.15 -1.25
CA GLN A 92 -4.62 -5.74 -1.55
C GLN A 92 -3.57 -5.55 -2.63
N MET A 93 -2.53 -6.40 -2.68
CA MET A 93 -1.57 -6.35 -3.77
C MET A 93 -2.17 -6.71 -5.13
N ASP A 94 -3.17 -7.61 -5.17
CA ASP A 94 -3.84 -7.98 -6.42
C ASP A 94 -4.70 -6.81 -6.97
N VAL A 95 -5.15 -5.92 -6.07
CA VAL A 95 -5.96 -4.72 -6.37
C VAL A 95 -5.12 -3.47 -6.64
N LEU A 96 -3.96 -3.33 -6.00
CA LEU A 96 -3.17 -2.10 -6.03
C LEU A 96 -1.99 -2.15 -6.99
N LEU A 97 -1.49 -3.33 -7.33
CA LEU A 97 -0.26 -3.47 -8.10
C LEU A 97 -0.52 -3.92 -9.54
N PRO A 98 0.28 -3.41 -10.51
CA PRO A 98 0.34 -3.97 -11.85
C PRO A 98 0.83 -5.43 -11.84
N ASP A 99 0.47 -6.20 -12.86
CA ASP A 99 0.70 -7.65 -12.89
C ASP A 99 2.18 -8.04 -12.82
N ASN A 100 3.07 -7.25 -13.41
CA ASN A 100 4.52 -7.47 -13.37
C ASN A 100 5.14 -7.33 -11.96
N TYR A 101 4.44 -6.74 -10.99
CA TYR A 101 4.89 -6.64 -9.60
C TYR A 101 4.41 -7.83 -8.74
N LYS A 102 3.27 -8.44 -9.10
CA LYS A 102 2.52 -9.35 -8.22
C LYS A 102 3.30 -10.60 -7.82
N ALA A 103 4.04 -11.24 -8.73
CA ALA A 103 4.77 -12.46 -8.38
C ALA A 103 5.79 -12.21 -7.26
N GLN A 104 6.57 -11.14 -7.37
CA GLN A 104 7.60 -10.79 -6.40
C GLN A 104 7.02 -10.29 -5.08
N TYR A 105 5.96 -9.48 -5.11
CA TYR A 105 5.29 -9.03 -3.89
C TYR A 105 4.69 -10.20 -3.11
N ARG A 106 4.14 -11.21 -3.80
CA ARG A 106 3.59 -12.42 -3.17
C ARG A 106 4.69 -13.20 -2.45
N GLN A 107 5.86 -13.32 -3.08
CA GLN A 107 7.04 -13.91 -2.45
C GLN A 107 7.48 -13.11 -1.21
N GLY A 108 7.61 -11.78 -1.34
CA GLY A 108 8.04 -10.91 -0.23
C GLY A 108 7.08 -10.94 0.95
N ILE A 109 5.77 -10.84 0.70
CA ILE A 109 4.72 -10.94 1.73
C ILE A 109 4.80 -12.31 2.44
N THR A 110 4.98 -13.39 1.69
CA THR A 110 5.08 -14.75 2.27
C THR A 110 6.35 -14.91 3.11
N ALA A 111 7.48 -14.39 2.62
CA ALA A 111 8.76 -14.43 3.34
C ALA A 111 8.71 -13.63 4.66
N CYS A 112 7.94 -12.55 4.69
CA CYS A 112 7.81 -11.65 5.83
C CYS A 112 6.64 -11.95 6.76
N LYS A 113 5.95 -13.10 6.60
CA LYS A 113 4.74 -13.44 7.37
C LYS A 113 4.91 -13.33 8.90
N ASP A 114 6.12 -13.59 9.39
CA ASP A 114 6.44 -13.61 10.83
C ASP A 114 7.19 -12.34 11.29
N SER A 115 7.37 -11.33 10.44
CA SER A 115 8.22 -10.16 10.74
C SER A 115 7.73 -9.30 11.91
N THR A 116 6.46 -9.44 12.30
CA THR A 116 5.86 -8.72 13.43
C THR A 116 5.60 -9.60 14.65
N VAL A 117 6.00 -10.88 14.62
CA VAL A 117 5.80 -11.80 15.73
C VAL A 117 6.56 -11.30 16.96
N GLY A 118 5.89 -11.29 18.12
CA GLY A 118 6.46 -10.76 19.36
C GLY A 118 6.41 -9.23 19.51
N LEU A 119 6.01 -8.48 18.48
CA LEU A 119 6.05 -7.01 18.50
C LEU A 119 4.69 -6.34 18.73
N LYS A 120 3.60 -7.10 18.94
CA LYS A 120 2.20 -6.58 18.96
C LYS A 120 1.99 -5.32 19.82
N ASN A 121 2.69 -5.21 20.96
CA ASN A 121 2.58 -4.09 21.89
C ASN A 121 3.89 -3.29 21.99
N ALA A 122 4.82 -3.49 21.06
CA ALA A 122 6.04 -2.71 21.02
C ALA A 122 5.71 -1.23 20.82
N PRO A 123 6.42 -0.32 21.52
CA PRO A 123 6.18 1.11 21.41
C PRO A 123 6.52 1.61 20.00
N ASN A 124 6.30 2.89 19.75
CA ASN A 124 6.85 3.59 18.58
C ASN A 124 6.53 2.98 17.21
N CYS A 125 5.45 2.20 17.12
CA CYS A 125 5.04 1.56 15.88
C CYS A 125 6.10 0.60 15.29
N ASP A 126 6.95 0.01 16.14
CA ASP A 126 8.03 -0.91 15.76
C ASP A 126 7.58 -2.09 14.86
N PRO A 127 6.37 -2.68 14.99
CA PRO A 127 5.90 -3.70 14.05
C PRO A 127 5.91 -3.26 12.60
N ALA A 128 5.56 -2.00 12.33
CA ALA A 128 5.49 -1.45 10.99
C ALA A 128 6.90 -1.27 10.39
N GLN A 129 7.86 -0.85 11.22
CA GLN A 129 9.27 -0.75 10.84
C GLN A 129 9.85 -2.12 10.48
N ALA A 130 9.59 -3.13 11.33
CA ALA A 130 10.07 -4.49 11.11
C ALA A 130 9.48 -5.11 9.83
N LEU A 131 8.18 -4.90 9.60
CA LEU A 131 7.50 -5.35 8.40
C LEU A 131 8.05 -4.67 7.14
N LEU A 132 8.13 -3.34 7.10
CA LEU A 132 8.59 -2.64 5.91
C LEU A 132 10.06 -2.98 5.58
N SER A 133 10.91 -3.10 6.59
CA SER A 133 12.32 -3.49 6.42
C SER A 133 12.42 -4.89 5.83
N CYS A 134 11.64 -5.86 6.33
CA CYS A 134 11.61 -7.21 5.78
C CYS A 134 11.15 -7.19 4.31
N LEU A 135 10.07 -6.46 3.99
CA LEU A 135 9.56 -6.36 2.63
C LEU A 135 10.61 -5.74 1.69
N LYS A 136 11.30 -4.68 2.13
CA LYS A 136 12.37 -4.04 1.35
C LYS A 136 13.54 -4.98 1.03
N SER A 137 13.85 -5.91 1.92
CA SER A 137 14.89 -6.93 1.70
C SER A 137 14.44 -8.07 0.78
N ASN A 138 13.14 -8.33 0.68
CA ASN A 138 12.59 -9.47 -0.08
C ASN A 138 11.88 -9.06 -1.39
N ILE A 139 11.77 -7.75 -1.69
CA ILE A 139 11.14 -7.20 -2.88
C ILE A 139 12.16 -6.33 -3.62
N LYS A 140 12.51 -6.70 -4.86
CA LYS A 140 13.49 -5.99 -5.70
C LYS A 140 12.97 -4.64 -6.20
N VAL A 141 11.76 -4.65 -6.74
CA VAL A 141 11.03 -3.46 -7.20
C VAL A 141 10.16 -2.97 -6.05
N PHE A 142 10.81 -2.31 -5.10
CA PHE A 142 10.16 -1.83 -3.90
C PHE A 142 9.43 -0.51 -4.20
N VAL A 143 8.14 -0.48 -3.88
CA VAL A 143 7.32 0.74 -3.88
C VAL A 143 6.66 0.94 -2.51
N PHE A 144 6.67 2.18 -2.06
CA PHE A 144 5.96 2.64 -0.88
C PHE A 144 5.43 4.08 -1.12
N PRO A 145 4.21 4.41 -0.69
CA PRO A 145 3.63 5.76 -0.80
C PRO A 145 4.49 6.90 -0.24
#